data_AF-A0A2T3HMA8-F1
#
_entry.id   AF-A0A2T3HMA8-F1
#
_cell.length_a   1.000
_cell.length_b   1.000
_cell.length_c   1.000
_cell.angle_alpha   90.00
_cell.angle_beta   90.00
_cell.angle_gamma   90.00
#
_symmetry.space_group_name_H-M   'P 1'
#
loop_
_entity.id
_entity.type
_entity.pdbx_description
1 polymer ?
#
loop_
_entity_poly.entity_id
_entity_poly.type
_entity_poly.pdbx_seq_one_letter_code
_entity_poly.pdbx_strand_id
1 'polypeptide(L)'
;MAKQEKFSVVYEGKVHVIDTYLINNELIYKIHFPDKRQPLLIVRSAFAGGESTWSSLQDNRENEVAQFGKLIDAHLSGGDS
;
A
#
# COMPACT_ATOMS: atom_id res chain seq x y z
N MET A 1 -14.97 -11.46 8.50
CA MET A 1 -14.93 -11.33 7.02
C MET A 1 -13.83 -10.34 6.70
N ALA A 2 -12.82 -10.71 5.90
CA ALA A 2 -11.78 -9.75 5.50
C ALA A 2 -12.43 -8.71 4.57
N LYS A 3 -12.41 -7.43 4.94
CA LYS A 3 -12.85 -6.35 4.05
C LYS A 3 -11.81 -6.26 2.94
N GLN A 4 -12.19 -6.63 1.73
CA GLN A 4 -11.35 -6.51 0.55
C GLN A 4 -11.76 -5.26 -0.22
N GLU A 5 -10.99 -4.20 -0.06
CA GLU A 5 -11.12 -2.98 -0.85
C GLU A 5 -10.08 -2.99 -1.97
N LYS A 6 -10.44 -2.39 -3.11
CA LYS A 6 -9.60 -2.37 -4.30
C LYS A 6 -9.65 -0.99 -4.93
N PHE A 7 -8.48 -0.43 -5.19
CA PHE A 7 -8.33 0.86 -5.86
C PHE A 7 -7.11 0.87 -6.76
N SER A 8 -6.96 1.92 -7.54
CA SER A 8 -5.87 2.06 -8.50
C SER A 8 -5.12 3.37 -8.27
N VAL A 9 -3.81 3.33 -8.42
CA VAL A 9 -2.93 4.51 -8.36
C VAL A 9 -2.07 4.60 -9.61
N VAL A 10 -1.63 5.80 -9.97
CA VAL A 10 -0.69 6.01 -11.07
C VAL A 10 0.71 6.19 -10.49
N TYR A 11 1.66 5.39 -10.95
CA TYR A 11 3.07 5.47 -10.59
C TYR A 11 3.91 5.25 -11.86
N GLU A 12 4.90 6.12 -12.09
CA GLU A 12 5.75 6.10 -13.30
C GLU A 12 4.95 6.02 -14.63
N GLY A 13 3.82 6.73 -14.70
CA GLY A 13 2.96 6.75 -15.89
C GLY A 13 2.17 5.47 -16.14
N LYS A 14 2.21 4.50 -15.20
CA LYS A 14 1.48 3.24 -15.30
C LYS A 14 0.44 3.12 -14.20
N VAL A 15 -0.69 2.52 -14.53
CA VAL A 15 -1.76 2.20 -13.57
C VAL A 15 -1.38 0.95 -12.80
N HIS A 16 -1.36 1.07 -11.48
CA HIS A 16 -1.10 -0.01 -10.54
C HIS A 16 -2.38 -0.28 -9.74
N VAL A 17 -2.72 -1.54 -9.61
CA VAL A 17 -3.92 -1.98 -8.90
C VAL A 17 -3.52 -2.40 -7.49
N ILE A 18 -4.22 -1.90 -6.49
CA ILE A 18 -3.96 -2.19 -5.08
C ILE A 18 -5.16 -2.94 -4.51
N ASP A 19 -4.91 -4.13 -3.98
CA ASP A 19 -5.87 -4.88 -3.17
C ASP A 19 -5.50 -4.72 -1.68
N THR A 20 -6.49 -4.44 -0.85
CA THR A 20 -6.33 -4.34 0.60
C THR A 20 -6.87 -5.59 1.29
N TYR A 21 -6.12 -6.11 2.26
CA TYR A 21 -6.47 -7.27 3.06
C TYR A 21 -6.35 -6.92 4.54
N LEU A 22 -7.34 -7.32 5.35
CA LEU A 22 -7.24 -7.24 6.81
C LEU A 22 -6.91 -8.64 7.36
N ILE A 23 -5.69 -8.83 7.86
CA ILE A 23 -5.22 -10.10 8.43
C ILE A 23 -4.73 -9.83 9.86
N ASN A 24 -5.24 -10.56 10.85
CA ASN A 24 -4.85 -10.40 12.26
C ASN A 24 -4.87 -8.94 12.77
N ASN A 25 -5.86 -8.16 12.34
CA ASN A 25 -5.99 -6.73 12.66
C ASN A 25 -4.91 -5.82 12.05
N GLU A 26 -4.17 -6.32 11.06
CA GLU A 26 -3.19 -5.57 10.27
C GLU A 26 -3.70 -5.39 8.83
N LEU A 27 -3.62 -4.17 8.31
CA LEU A 27 -3.97 -3.87 6.92
C LEU A 27 -2.75 -4.07 6.02
N ILE A 28 -2.89 -5.02 5.11
CA ILE A 28 -1.90 -5.36 4.08
C ILE A 28 -2.38 -4.82 2.75
N TYR A 29 -1.50 -4.10 2.06
CA TYR A 29 -1.74 -3.56 0.73
C TYR A 29 -0.89 -4.34 -0.26
N LYS A 30 -1.54 -4.96 -1.23
CA LYS A 30 -0.91 -5.72 -2.31
C LYS A 30 -0.96 -4.92 -3.60
N ILE A 31 0.19 -4.44 -4.04
CA ILE A 31 0.36 -3.70 -5.27
C ILE A 31 0.63 -4.68 -6.41
N HIS A 32 -0.23 -4.68 -7.41
CA HIS A 32 -0.07 -5.42 -8.64
C HIS A 32 0.55 -4.53 -9.71
N PHE A 33 1.67 -5.01 -10.25
CA PHE A 33 2.38 -4.33 -11.33
C PHE A 33 1.84 -4.76 -12.69
N PRO A 34 1.65 -3.83 -13.64
CA PRO A 34 1.16 -4.16 -14.97
C PRO A 34 2.15 -5.02 -15.77
N ASP A 35 3.44 -4.94 -15.44
CA ASP A 35 4.52 -5.70 -16.08
C ASP A 35 4.63 -7.16 -15.57
N LYS A 36 3.60 -7.66 -14.86
CA LYS A 36 3.51 -9.03 -14.29
C LYS A 36 4.65 -9.43 -13.33
N ARG A 37 5.49 -8.49 -12.91
CA ARG A 37 6.49 -8.74 -11.87
C ARG A 37 5.84 -9.04 -10.52
N GLN A 38 6.61 -9.64 -9.62
CA GLN A 38 6.12 -10.04 -8.30
C GLN A 38 5.45 -8.85 -7.58
N PRO A 39 4.22 -9.03 -7.07
CA PRO A 39 3.49 -7.97 -6.40
C PRO A 39 4.22 -7.54 -5.13
N LEU A 40 4.15 -6.25 -4.84
CA LEU A 40 4.71 -5.68 -3.63
C LEU A 40 3.65 -5.75 -2.52
N LEU A 41 4.04 -6.27 -1.36
CA LEU A 41 3.19 -6.32 -0.18
C LEU A 41 3.72 -5.31 0.83
N ILE A 42 2.90 -4.32 1.18
CA ILE A 42 3.26 -3.32 2.18
C ILE A 42 2.24 -3.23 3.29
N VAL A 43 2.70 -2.81 4.46
CA VAL A 43 1.90 -2.62 5.67
C VAL A 43 2.17 -1.24 6.23
N ARG A 44 1.15 -0.67 6.89
CA ARG A 44 1.27 0.60 7.60
C ARG A 44 1.44 0.33 9.09
N SER A 45 2.59 0.66 9.63
CA SER A 45 2.89 0.52 11.05
C SER A 45 2.80 1.88 11.73
N ALA A 46 1.99 1.98 12.79
CA ALA A 46 1.92 3.18 13.62
C ALA A 46 2.93 3.08 14.77
N PHE A 47 3.76 4.10 14.95
CA PHE A 47 4.65 4.19 16.10
C PHE A 47 3.99 4.99 17.24
N ALA A 48 4.41 4.68 18.47
CA ALA A 48 4.06 5.46 19.65
C ALA A 48 4.66 6.87 19.52
N GLY A 49 3.84 7.82 19.07
CA GLY A 49 4.27 9.16 18.65
C GLY A 49 3.42 9.76 17.53
N GLY A 50 2.59 8.95 16.88
CA GLY A 50 1.67 9.40 15.83
C GLY A 50 2.28 9.39 14.42
N GLU A 51 3.59 9.16 14.30
CA GLU A 51 4.22 8.87 13.02
C GLU A 51 3.87 7.46 12.55
N SER A 52 3.42 7.35 11.31
CA SER A 52 3.18 6.08 10.65
C SER A 52 4.23 5.84 9.57
N THR A 53 4.84 4.66 9.56
CA THR A 53 5.77 4.24 8.51
C THR A 53 5.14 3.18 7.63
N TRP A 54 5.62 3.11 6.39
CA TRP A 54 5.32 2.04 5.47
C TRP A 54 6.47 1.05 5.45
N SER A 55 6.16 -0.24 5.45
CA SER A 55 7.18 -1.31 5.40
C SER A 55 6.76 -2.39 4.42
N SER A 56 7.74 -2.99 3.76
CA SER A 56 7.52 -4.15 2.88
C SER A 56 7.57 -5.44 3.69
N LEU A 57 6.75 -6.42 3.30
CA LEU A 57 6.93 -7.81 3.75
C LEU A 57 8.02 -8.57 2.96
N GLN A 58 8.61 -7.92 1.95
CA GLN A 58 9.64 -8.44 1.05
C GLN A 58 10.91 -7.58 1.13
N ASP A 59 12.08 -8.21 1.22
CA ASP A 59 13.38 -7.52 1.23
C ASP A 59 13.67 -6.73 -0.06
N ASN A 60 14.47 -5.65 0.07
CA ASN A 60 15.05 -4.84 -1.01
C ASN A 60 14.08 -3.97 -1.84
N ARG A 61 12.92 -3.58 -1.32
CA ARG A 61 11.95 -2.71 -2.03
C ARG A 61 11.59 -1.41 -1.31
N GLU A 62 12.46 -0.94 -0.42
CA GLU A 62 12.21 0.23 0.44
C GLU A 62 11.83 1.51 -0.33
N ASN A 63 12.47 1.76 -1.48
CA ASN A 63 12.13 2.92 -2.30
C ASN A 63 10.70 2.80 -2.87
N GLU A 64 10.31 1.64 -3.39
CA GLU A 64 8.95 1.42 -3.89
C GLU A 64 7.93 1.56 -2.77
N VAL A 65 8.24 1.02 -1.58
CA VAL A 65 7.39 1.17 -0.38
C VAL A 65 7.14 2.62 -0.05
N ALA A 66 8.19 3.45 -0.03
CA ALA A 66 8.07 4.87 0.28
C ALA A 66 7.21 5.62 -0.74
N GLN A 67 7.31 5.28 -2.04
CA GLN A 67 6.50 5.91 -3.09
C GLN A 67 5.04 5.46 -3.02
N PHE A 68 4.79 4.14 -2.97
CA PHE A 68 3.43 3.62 -2.89
C PHE A 68 2.74 4.00 -1.59
N GLY A 69 3.45 4.03 -0.47
CA GLY A 69 2.92 4.47 0.82
C GLY A 69 2.33 5.89 0.75
N LYS A 70 3.04 6.84 0.13
CA LYS A 70 2.53 8.21 -0.09
C LYS A 70 1.29 8.25 -0.96
N LEU A 71 1.24 7.45 -2.03
CA LEU A 71 0.08 7.37 -2.92
C LEU A 71 -1.15 6.80 -2.20
N ILE A 72 -0.93 5.80 -1.35
CA ILE A 72 -1.99 5.20 -0.54
C ILE A 72 -2.45 6.18 0.53
N ASP A 73 -1.55 6.87 1.24
CA ASP A 73 -1.92 7.89 2.23
C ASP A 73 -2.71 9.03 1.59
N ALA A 74 -2.33 9.47 0.38
CA ALA A 74 -3.08 10.47 -0.37
C ALA A 74 -4.50 9.98 -0.73
N HIS A 75 -4.64 8.71 -1.12
CA HIS A 75 -5.94 8.10 -1.39
C HIS A 75 -6.80 8.01 -0.12
N LEU A 76 -6.21 7.60 1.01
CA LEU A 76 -6.91 7.47 2.29
C LEU A 76 -7.30 8.83 2.89
N SER A 77 -6.47 9.86 2.70
CA SER A 77 -6.72 11.21 3.24
C SER A 77 -7.70 12.01 2.37
N GLY A 78 -7.79 11.71 1.07
CA GLY A 78 -8.72 12.33 0.13
C GLY A 78 -10.10 11.66 0.04
N GLY A 79 -10.41 10.73 0.95
CA GLY A 79 -11.67 9.99 1.00
C GLY A 79 -12.82 10.69 1.75
N ASP A 80 -12.61 11.90 2.26
CA ASP A 80 -13.64 12.76 2.87
C ASP A 80 -13.58 14.16 2.23
N SER A 81 -14.46 14.42 1.28
CA SER A 81 -14.90 15.76 0.87
C SER A 81 -16.33 15.69 0.39
#